data_AF-A0AA37JH23-F1
#
_entry.id   AF-A0AA37JH23-F1
#
_cell.length_a   1.000
_cell.length_b   1.000
_cell.length_c   1.000
_cell.angle_alpha   90.00
_cell.angle_beta   90.00
_cell.angle_gamma   90.00
#
_symmetry.space_group_name_H-M   'P 1'
#
loop_
_entity.id
_entity.type
_entity.pdbx_description
1 polymer ?
#
loop_
_entity_poly.entity_id
_entity_poly.type
_entity_poly.pdbx_seq_one_letter_code
_entity_poly.pdbx_strand_id
1 'polypeptide(L)'
;MTYEEFLKSTKENLKRFFPESFQARKVEIREVLKNNNIKLQGVYLSGSPSYTSVPLLYLESYYQELENGKKLEDVWQNIARDYQKCQETAITIDGISSKEWDYETIKKGLTVYVRNAQENVDFLADCPHEIREDLALLYGFHVLVDGEKDGSAIINYDRLKWLGVSEEQLKQDAWENMKQSNPPCFLDLQDMLAKMYFDEPGDVKAGSLEHLEDVDPNAMMYVLTNSNQVNGAVYMCDEEVMSLIAEKLGSDLIVIPSSIHETIILKETENMSVKELNAMVEAVNAEAVDPQERLGNFVYRFDREAQRLEKAVEQAEELDFEPGMSPVFA
;
A
#
# COMPACT_ATOMS: atom_id res chain seq x y z
N MET A 1 32.29 2.88 8.31
CA MET A 1 31.97 1.48 7.96
C MET A 1 30.93 1.57 6.86
N THR A 2 31.13 0.89 5.74
CA THR A 2 30.13 0.80 4.68
C THR A 2 28.97 -0.10 5.10
N TYR A 3 27.83 -0.02 4.39
CA TYR A 3 26.70 -0.88 4.70
C TYR A 3 27.03 -2.38 4.52
N GLU A 4 27.74 -2.76 3.45
CA GLU A 4 28.16 -4.15 3.23
C GLU A 4 29.06 -4.69 4.34
N GLU A 5 30.00 -3.86 4.84
CA GLU A 5 30.82 -4.19 6.00
C GLU A 5 29.98 -4.36 7.26
N PHE A 6 28.96 -3.51 7.46
CA PHE A 6 28.03 -3.62 8.57
C PHE A 6 27.24 -4.94 8.52
N LEU A 7 26.72 -5.34 7.37
CA LEU A 7 26.01 -6.63 7.20
C LEU A 7 26.92 -7.81 7.56
N LYS A 8 28.13 -7.84 6.98
CA LYS A 8 29.09 -8.91 7.24
C LYS A 8 29.45 -9.00 8.72
N SER A 9 29.79 -7.85 9.32
CA SER A 9 30.15 -7.77 10.73
C SER A 9 28.99 -8.16 11.64
N THR A 10 27.75 -7.76 11.30
CA THR A 10 26.53 -8.15 12.01
C THR A 10 26.32 -9.66 11.96
N LYS A 11 26.41 -10.29 10.79
CA LYS A 11 26.28 -11.74 10.64
C LYS A 11 27.30 -12.52 11.49
N GLU A 12 28.53 -12.02 11.60
CA GLU A 12 29.62 -12.67 12.33
C GLU A 12 29.54 -12.47 13.86
N ASN A 13 29.09 -11.30 14.32
CA ASN A 13 29.26 -10.88 15.71
C ASN A 13 27.95 -10.76 16.51
N LEU A 14 26.80 -10.55 15.85
CA LEU A 14 25.53 -10.27 16.52
C LEU A 14 25.12 -11.35 17.52
N LYS A 15 25.45 -12.62 17.25
CA LYS A 15 25.11 -13.76 18.10
C LYS A 15 25.64 -13.63 19.54
N ARG A 16 26.71 -12.89 19.77
CA ARG A 16 27.31 -12.66 21.11
C ARG A 16 26.43 -11.81 22.02
N PHE A 17 25.47 -11.08 21.46
CA PHE A 17 24.54 -10.21 22.18
C PHE A 17 23.22 -10.89 22.52
N PHE A 18 23.02 -12.14 22.10
CA PHE A 18 21.85 -12.95 22.42
C PHE A 18 22.10 -13.86 23.65
N PRO A 19 21.07 -14.18 24.45
CA PRO A 19 21.20 -15.10 25.57
C PRO A 19 21.47 -16.55 25.12
N GLU A 20 21.82 -17.41 26.07
CA GLU A 20 22.23 -18.80 25.83
C GLU A 20 21.19 -19.60 25.01
N SER A 21 19.90 -19.32 25.20
CA SER A 21 18.79 -19.97 24.49
C SER A 21 18.80 -19.78 22.97
N PHE A 22 19.52 -18.79 22.44
CA PHE A 22 19.68 -18.53 21.01
C PHE A 22 21.01 -19.05 20.45
N GLN A 23 21.90 -19.60 21.29
CA GLN A 23 23.24 -20.00 20.87
C GLN A 23 23.25 -21.23 19.95
N ALA A 24 22.17 -22.03 19.91
CA ALA A 24 22.00 -23.08 18.91
C ALA A 24 21.58 -22.55 17.52
N ARG A 25 21.05 -21.32 17.45
CA ARG A 25 20.52 -20.73 16.21
C ARG A 25 21.62 -20.09 15.38
N LYS A 26 21.39 -20.00 14.07
CA LYS A 26 22.31 -19.37 13.13
C LYS A 26 21.80 -17.99 12.74
N VAL A 27 22.64 -16.97 12.86
CA VAL A 27 22.35 -15.63 12.37
C VAL A 27 22.51 -15.63 10.85
N GLU A 28 21.47 -15.25 10.14
CA GLU A 28 21.43 -15.16 8.69
C GLU A 28 20.89 -13.79 8.27
N ILE A 29 21.37 -13.29 7.14
CA ILE A 29 20.88 -12.06 6.52
C ILE A 29 20.21 -12.47 5.22
N ARG A 30 18.98 -11.98 5.02
CA ARG A 30 18.15 -12.28 3.86
C ARG A 30 17.72 -10.99 3.18
N GLU A 31 17.82 -10.97 1.85
CA GLU A 31 17.19 -9.94 1.03
C GLU A 31 15.69 -10.20 0.92
N VAL A 32 14.90 -9.16 1.12
CA VAL A 32 13.43 -9.16 1.03
C VAL A 32 13.00 -8.08 0.07
N LEU A 33 12.18 -8.44 -0.90
CA LEU A 33 11.52 -7.51 -1.81
C LEU A 33 10.33 -6.85 -1.12
N LYS A 34 10.35 -5.53 -1.06
CA LYS A 34 9.24 -4.65 -0.68
C LYS A 34 8.53 -4.12 -1.92
N ASN A 35 7.47 -3.35 -1.70
CA ASN A 35 6.73 -2.72 -2.79
C ASN A 35 7.68 -1.93 -3.70
N ASN A 36 7.40 -1.95 -5.00
CA ASN A 36 8.18 -1.28 -6.03
C ASN A 36 9.65 -1.74 -6.08
N ASN A 37 9.87 -3.05 -5.95
CA ASN A 37 11.17 -3.72 -6.02
C ASN A 37 12.23 -3.20 -5.04
N ILE A 38 11.81 -2.58 -3.93
CA ILE A 38 12.73 -2.08 -2.92
C ILE A 38 13.32 -3.25 -2.15
N LYS A 39 14.64 -3.38 -2.20
CA LYS A 39 15.37 -4.49 -1.58
C LYS A 39 15.84 -4.06 -0.20
N LEU A 40 15.32 -4.75 0.82
CA LEU A 40 15.79 -4.58 2.19
C LEU A 40 16.50 -5.84 2.68
N GLN A 41 17.44 -5.68 3.60
CA GLN A 41 18.23 -6.76 4.17
C GLN A 41 17.85 -6.96 5.61
N GLY A 42 17.20 -8.10 5.87
CA GLY A 42 16.74 -8.47 7.19
C GLY A 42 17.66 -9.47 7.86
N VAL A 43 17.90 -9.30 9.16
CA VAL A 43 18.49 -10.33 10.01
C VAL A 43 17.41 -11.25 10.56
N TYR A 44 17.65 -12.56 10.47
CA TYR A 44 16.82 -13.58 11.11
C TYR A 44 17.68 -14.71 11.70
N LEU A 45 17.14 -15.40 12.70
CA LEU A 45 17.83 -16.50 13.38
C LEU A 45 17.17 -17.84 13.01
N SER A 46 17.83 -18.65 12.18
CA SER A 46 17.34 -19.95 11.73
C SER A 46 17.63 -21.08 12.71
N GLY A 47 16.89 -22.20 12.59
CA GLY A 47 17.15 -23.44 13.33
C GLY A 47 16.29 -23.67 14.57
N SER A 48 15.11 -23.06 14.68
CA SER A 48 14.12 -23.44 15.70
C SER A 48 13.07 -24.39 15.12
N PRO A 49 12.89 -25.60 15.70
CA PRO A 49 11.83 -26.52 15.28
C PRO A 49 10.41 -26.06 15.69
N SER A 50 10.28 -25.10 16.61
CA SER A 50 9.03 -24.91 17.38
C SER A 50 8.32 -23.57 17.19
N TYR A 51 8.78 -22.70 16.29
CA TYR A 51 8.10 -21.43 16.05
C TYR A 51 7.44 -21.41 14.69
N THR A 52 6.13 -21.18 14.69
CA THR A 52 5.29 -20.94 13.50
C THR A 52 5.62 -19.62 12.81
N SER A 53 6.32 -18.69 13.49
CA SER A 53 6.78 -17.40 12.97
C SER A 53 8.20 -17.11 13.48
N VAL A 54 9.08 -16.67 12.57
CA VAL A 54 10.46 -16.28 12.88
C VAL A 54 10.61 -14.80 12.55
N PRO A 55 10.99 -13.95 13.53
CA PRO A 55 11.19 -12.53 13.27
C PRO A 55 12.25 -12.27 12.20
N LEU A 56 12.06 -11.21 11.43
CA LEU A 56 13.04 -10.67 10.51
C LEU A 56 13.10 -9.15 10.73
N LEU A 57 14.27 -8.65 11.11
CA LEU A 57 14.49 -7.23 11.39
C LEU A 57 15.32 -6.59 10.28
N TYR A 58 14.77 -5.58 9.61
CA TYR A 58 15.48 -4.81 8.57
C TYR A 58 16.65 -4.05 9.16
N LEU A 59 17.81 -4.15 8.51
CA LEU A 59 19.08 -3.65 9.02
C LEU A 59 19.35 -2.18 8.64
N GLU A 60 18.60 -1.61 7.71
CA GLU A 60 18.74 -0.26 7.20
C GLU A 60 18.55 0.79 8.30
N SER A 61 17.51 0.68 9.13
CA SER A 61 17.26 1.61 10.23
C SER A 61 18.35 1.54 11.29
N TYR A 62 18.82 0.34 11.63
CA TYR A 62 19.94 0.13 12.55
C TYR A 62 21.26 0.68 12.00
N TYR A 63 21.47 0.59 10.69
CA TYR A 63 22.63 1.18 10.05
C TYR A 63 22.56 2.71 10.07
N GLN A 64 21.39 3.32 9.88
CA GLN A 64 21.21 4.76 10.06
C GLN A 64 21.56 5.20 11.49
N GLU A 65 21.28 4.39 12.52
CA GLU A 65 21.71 4.70 13.89
C GLU A 65 23.23 4.79 14.02
N LEU A 66 23.96 3.91 13.33
CA LEU A 66 25.42 3.91 13.27
C LEU A 66 25.94 5.17 12.55
N GLU A 67 25.32 5.54 11.42
CA GLU A 67 25.65 6.77 10.69
C GLU A 67 25.41 8.04 11.52
N ASN A 68 24.38 8.00 12.38
CA ASN A 68 24.08 9.05 13.36
C ASN A 68 25.00 9.02 14.60
N GLY A 69 26.05 8.19 14.59
CA GLY A 69 27.12 8.20 15.59
C GLY A 69 26.92 7.24 16.77
N LYS A 70 25.91 6.35 16.76
CA LYS A 70 25.84 5.27 17.76
C LYS A 70 27.03 4.31 17.57
N LYS A 71 27.49 3.68 18.66
CA LYS A 71 28.54 2.67 18.56
C LYS A 71 27.97 1.37 18.00
N LEU A 72 28.79 0.64 17.24
CA LEU A 72 28.39 -0.61 16.59
C LEU A 72 27.87 -1.66 17.57
N GLU A 73 28.52 -1.80 18.73
CA GLU A 73 28.11 -2.73 19.77
C GLU A 73 26.76 -2.35 20.38
N ASP A 74 26.46 -1.06 20.52
CA ASP A 74 25.17 -0.58 21.02
C ASP A 74 24.05 -0.88 20.00
N VAL A 75 24.35 -0.72 18.71
CA VAL A 75 23.43 -1.10 17.62
C VAL A 75 23.15 -2.60 17.64
N TRP A 76 24.16 -3.46 17.82
CA TRP A 76 23.94 -4.91 17.95
C TRP A 76 23.16 -5.29 19.20
N GLN A 77 23.36 -4.59 20.31
CA GLN A 77 22.53 -4.76 21.51
C GLN A 77 21.06 -4.41 21.25
N ASN A 78 20.80 -3.33 20.49
CA ASN A 78 19.43 -2.95 20.10
C ASN A 78 18.81 -4.02 19.20
N ILE A 79 19.51 -4.47 18.16
CA ILE A 79 19.04 -5.55 17.28
C ILE A 79 18.70 -6.81 18.08
N ALA A 80 19.60 -7.25 18.97
CA ALA A 80 19.36 -8.45 19.77
C ALA A 80 18.18 -8.30 20.73
N ARG A 81 18.00 -7.11 21.34
CA ARG A 81 16.87 -6.79 22.21
C ARG A 81 15.54 -6.80 21.45
N ASP A 82 15.49 -6.09 20.32
CA ASP A 82 14.30 -5.97 19.50
C ASP A 82 13.92 -7.33 18.93
N TYR A 83 14.90 -8.15 18.53
CA TYR A 83 14.65 -9.49 18.01
C TYR A 83 14.01 -10.40 19.07
N GLN A 84 14.53 -10.36 20.31
CA GLN A 84 13.96 -11.11 21.43
C GLN A 84 12.53 -10.66 21.71
N LYS A 85 12.29 -9.35 21.73
CA LYS A 85 10.94 -8.79 21.89
C LYS A 85 9.99 -9.30 20.81
N CYS A 86 10.35 -9.16 19.53
CA CYS A 86 9.54 -9.64 18.41
C CYS A 86 9.30 -11.15 18.44
N GLN A 87 10.23 -11.94 18.99
CA GLN A 87 10.07 -13.39 19.12
C GLN A 87 9.02 -13.79 20.17
N GLU A 88 8.84 -12.96 21.20
CA GLU A 88 7.90 -13.16 22.31
C GLU A 88 6.54 -12.50 22.05
N THR A 89 6.51 -11.52 21.14
CA THR A 89 5.31 -10.77 20.76
C THR A 89 4.19 -11.67 20.25
N ALA A 90 2.98 -11.45 20.78
CA ALA A 90 1.79 -12.15 20.34
C ALA A 90 1.27 -11.55 19.03
N ILE A 91 0.95 -12.40 18.06
CA ILE A 91 0.27 -12.00 16.83
C ILE A 91 -1.13 -12.60 16.85
N THR A 92 -2.14 -11.73 16.76
CA THR A 92 -3.55 -12.12 16.86
C THR A 92 -4.40 -11.51 15.75
N ILE A 93 -5.54 -12.13 15.49
CA ILE A 93 -6.64 -11.56 14.71
C ILE A 93 -7.89 -11.73 15.57
N ASP A 94 -8.58 -10.64 15.89
CA ASP A 94 -9.77 -10.68 16.75
C ASP A 94 -9.51 -11.44 18.09
N GLY A 95 -8.33 -11.23 18.68
CA GLY A 95 -7.88 -11.90 19.90
C GLY A 95 -7.42 -13.36 19.73
N ILE A 96 -7.56 -13.97 18.55
CA ILE A 96 -7.19 -15.37 18.28
C ILE A 96 -5.71 -15.46 17.92
N SER A 97 -4.99 -16.36 18.60
CA SER A 97 -3.54 -16.55 18.42
C SER A 97 -3.18 -17.12 17.05
N SER A 98 -2.06 -16.70 16.48
CA SER A 98 -1.51 -17.25 15.22
C SER A 98 -1.27 -18.76 15.18
N LYS A 99 -1.27 -19.44 16.33
CA LYS A 99 -1.18 -20.90 16.42
C LYS A 99 -2.49 -21.62 16.11
N GLU A 100 -3.60 -20.89 16.19
CA GLU A 100 -4.97 -21.40 16.07
C GLU A 100 -5.66 -20.88 14.80
N TRP A 101 -4.94 -20.12 13.97
CA TRP A 101 -5.52 -19.56 12.75
C TRP A 101 -5.94 -20.65 11.78
N ASP A 102 -7.19 -20.55 11.38
CA ASP A 102 -7.77 -21.16 10.19
C ASP A 102 -8.19 -20.07 9.20
N TYR A 103 -8.84 -20.48 8.11
CA TYR A 103 -9.33 -19.54 7.12
C TYR A 103 -10.35 -18.56 7.70
N GLU A 104 -11.30 -19.02 8.51
CA GLU A 104 -12.34 -18.16 9.09
C GLU A 104 -11.76 -17.08 10.00
N THR A 105 -10.68 -17.39 10.72
CA THR A 105 -9.95 -16.42 11.51
C THR A 105 -9.26 -15.38 10.62
N ILE A 106 -8.53 -15.82 9.58
CA ILE A 106 -7.84 -14.91 8.66
C ILE A 106 -8.84 -14.05 7.87
N LYS A 107 -9.99 -14.62 7.50
CA LYS A 107 -11.06 -13.96 6.75
C LYS A 107 -11.48 -12.63 7.38
N LYS A 108 -11.58 -12.57 8.71
CA LYS A 108 -11.92 -11.35 9.47
C LYS A 108 -10.93 -10.20 9.30
N GLY A 109 -9.68 -10.52 8.97
CA GLY A 109 -8.62 -9.55 8.75
C GLY A 109 -8.36 -9.26 7.29
N LEU A 110 -9.02 -9.95 6.35
CA LEU A 110 -8.70 -9.86 4.92
C LEU A 110 -8.92 -8.45 4.38
N THR A 111 -8.05 -8.04 3.47
CA THR A 111 -8.12 -6.74 2.82
C THR A 111 -7.50 -6.82 1.43
N VAL A 112 -7.75 -5.80 0.62
CA VAL A 112 -7.20 -5.67 -0.73
C VAL A 112 -6.15 -4.58 -0.72
N TYR A 113 -5.01 -4.87 -1.35
CA TYR A 113 -3.92 -3.94 -1.58
C TYR A 113 -3.87 -3.59 -3.06
N VAL A 114 -3.49 -2.35 -3.38
CA VAL A 114 -3.16 -1.95 -4.74
C VAL A 114 -1.66 -1.68 -4.83
N ARG A 115 -1.03 -2.12 -5.92
CA ARG A 115 0.38 -1.85 -6.25
C ARG A 115 0.53 -1.56 -7.73
N ASN A 116 1.64 -0.94 -8.13
CA ASN A 116 2.00 -0.89 -9.53
C ASN A 116 2.39 -2.30 -10.03
N ALA A 117 1.77 -2.78 -11.10
CA ALA A 117 1.99 -4.13 -11.62
C ALA A 117 3.41 -4.30 -12.18
N GLN A 118 3.87 -3.34 -12.96
CA GLN A 118 5.17 -3.39 -13.64
C GLN A 118 6.35 -3.31 -12.66
N GLU A 119 6.22 -2.51 -11.61
CA GLU A 119 7.25 -2.35 -10.57
C GLU A 119 7.27 -3.51 -9.56
N ASN A 120 6.35 -4.48 -9.67
CA ASN A 120 6.24 -5.58 -8.71
C ASN A 120 6.19 -6.99 -9.37
N VAL A 121 6.55 -7.12 -10.65
CA VAL A 121 6.44 -8.39 -11.42
C VAL A 121 7.01 -9.61 -10.67
N ASP A 122 8.21 -9.48 -10.09
CA ASP A 122 8.86 -10.59 -9.37
C ASP A 122 8.10 -10.98 -8.09
N PHE A 123 7.54 -10.00 -7.38
CA PHE A 123 6.73 -10.23 -6.19
C PHE A 123 5.37 -10.85 -6.53
N LEU A 124 4.75 -10.39 -7.61
CA LEU A 124 3.43 -10.84 -8.07
C LEU A 124 3.44 -12.28 -8.57
N ALA A 125 4.57 -12.79 -9.05
CA ALA A 125 4.70 -14.17 -9.53
C ALA A 125 4.37 -15.24 -8.46
N ASP A 126 4.45 -14.90 -7.17
CA ASP A 126 4.15 -15.82 -6.06
C ASP A 126 2.82 -15.50 -5.33
N CYS A 127 2.07 -14.47 -5.77
CA CYS A 127 0.86 -14.02 -5.06
C CYS A 127 -0.38 -14.08 -5.97
N PRO A 128 -1.56 -14.54 -5.46
CA PRO A 128 -2.82 -14.34 -6.15
C PRO A 128 -3.11 -12.85 -6.33
N HIS A 129 -3.42 -12.44 -7.56
CA HIS A 129 -3.67 -11.03 -7.89
C HIS A 129 -4.59 -10.85 -9.11
N GLU A 130 -5.21 -9.68 -9.19
CA GLU A 130 -5.93 -9.21 -10.38
C GLU A 130 -5.19 -8.01 -10.98
N ILE A 131 -5.14 -7.93 -12.32
CA ILE A 131 -4.61 -6.75 -13.02
C ILE A 131 -5.77 -5.87 -13.47
N ARG A 132 -5.68 -4.58 -13.17
CA ARG A 132 -6.52 -3.51 -13.74
C ARG A 132 -5.62 -2.41 -14.25
N GLU A 133 -5.67 -2.12 -15.55
CA GLU A 133 -4.69 -1.23 -16.20
C GLU A 133 -3.25 -1.67 -15.90
N ASP A 134 -2.40 -0.79 -15.36
CA ASP A 134 -1.05 -1.06 -14.88
C ASP A 134 -0.97 -1.26 -13.36
N LEU A 135 -2.10 -1.56 -12.72
CA LEU A 135 -2.21 -1.82 -11.29
C LEU A 135 -2.47 -3.31 -11.01
N ALA A 136 -1.91 -3.79 -9.91
CA ALA A 136 -2.13 -5.12 -9.38
C ALA A 136 -2.89 -5.03 -8.04
N LEU A 137 -4.00 -5.74 -7.96
CA LEU A 137 -4.81 -5.93 -6.77
C LEU A 137 -4.40 -7.23 -6.08
N LEU A 138 -3.93 -7.12 -4.85
CA LEU A 138 -3.37 -8.21 -4.05
C LEU A 138 -4.20 -8.42 -2.79
N TYR A 139 -4.09 -9.62 -2.21
CA TYR A 139 -4.85 -9.98 -1.02
C TYR A 139 -3.91 -10.22 0.16
N GLY A 140 -4.29 -9.69 1.31
CA GLY A 140 -3.58 -9.89 2.56
C GLY A 140 -4.51 -9.74 3.73
N PHE A 141 -3.98 -9.72 4.94
CA PHE A 141 -4.77 -9.54 6.14
C PHE A 141 -4.04 -8.69 7.18
N HIS A 142 -4.83 -7.96 7.95
CA HIS A 142 -4.37 -7.20 9.11
C HIS A 142 -4.27 -8.11 10.34
N VAL A 143 -3.29 -7.82 11.18
CA VAL A 143 -3.05 -8.51 12.44
C VAL A 143 -2.79 -7.49 13.53
N LEU A 144 -3.09 -7.86 14.77
CA LEU A 144 -2.66 -7.11 15.94
C LEU A 144 -1.41 -7.75 16.54
N VAL A 145 -0.44 -6.88 16.82
CA VAL A 145 0.87 -7.21 17.37
C VAL A 145 0.88 -6.70 18.81
N ASP A 146 1.04 -7.63 19.76
CA ASP A 146 0.86 -7.40 21.21
C ASP A 146 -0.50 -6.78 21.58
N GLY A 147 -1.53 -6.99 20.75
CA GLY A 147 -2.89 -6.50 20.98
C GLY A 147 -3.09 -5.00 20.75
N GLU A 148 -2.03 -4.27 20.38
CA GLU A 148 -2.07 -2.80 20.25
C GLU A 148 -1.58 -2.29 18.89
N LYS A 149 -0.59 -2.94 18.28
CA LYS A 149 0.06 -2.44 17.06
C LYS A 149 -0.50 -3.11 15.82
N ASP A 150 -0.78 -2.32 14.79
CA ASP A 150 -1.19 -2.85 13.51
C ASP A 150 -0.01 -3.48 12.76
N GLY A 151 -0.23 -4.69 12.27
CA GLY A 151 0.63 -5.39 11.34
C GLY A 151 -0.17 -5.90 10.14
N SER A 152 0.54 -6.40 9.14
CA SER A 152 -0.10 -7.03 7.99
C SER A 152 0.75 -8.15 7.40
N ALA A 153 0.08 -9.03 6.66
CA ALA A 153 0.70 -10.09 5.89
C ALA A 153 0.01 -10.23 4.53
N ILE A 154 0.79 -10.42 3.47
CA ILE A 154 0.29 -10.77 2.14
C ILE A 154 0.11 -12.29 2.05
N ILE A 155 -0.94 -12.73 1.39
CA ILE A 155 -1.20 -14.15 1.11
C ILE A 155 -0.51 -14.49 -0.21
N ASN A 156 0.45 -15.41 -0.16
CA ASN A 156 1.08 -16.00 -1.35
C ASN A 156 0.45 -17.37 -1.69
N TYR A 157 0.84 -17.99 -2.80
CA TYR A 157 0.26 -19.27 -3.24
C TYR A 157 0.45 -20.42 -2.24
N ASP A 158 1.58 -20.47 -1.54
CA ASP A 158 1.81 -21.45 -0.48
C ASP A 158 0.81 -21.27 0.69
N ARG A 159 0.57 -20.02 1.10
CA ARG A 159 -0.40 -19.68 2.16
C ARG A 159 -1.83 -19.97 1.70
N LEU A 160 -2.19 -19.62 0.47
CA LEU A 160 -3.50 -19.91 -0.12
C LEU A 160 -3.78 -21.42 -0.09
N LYS A 161 -2.80 -22.23 -0.52
CA LYS A 161 -2.90 -23.69 -0.49
C LYS A 161 -3.04 -24.24 0.94
N TRP A 162 -2.34 -23.66 1.90
CA TRP A 162 -2.47 -24.03 3.32
C TRP A 162 -3.86 -23.68 3.88
N LEU A 163 -4.43 -22.55 3.47
CA LEU A 163 -5.79 -22.12 3.84
C LEU A 163 -6.87 -23.00 3.20
N GLY A 164 -6.58 -23.63 2.05
CA GLY A 164 -7.48 -24.57 1.40
C GLY A 164 -8.65 -23.91 0.66
N VAL A 165 -8.50 -22.65 0.23
CA VAL A 165 -9.52 -21.89 -0.52
C VAL A 165 -9.05 -21.55 -1.93
N SER A 166 -9.99 -21.23 -2.84
CA SER A 166 -9.65 -20.80 -4.19
C SER A 166 -9.30 -19.31 -4.24
N GLU A 167 -8.66 -18.87 -5.33
CA GLU A 167 -8.35 -17.45 -5.55
C GLU A 167 -9.61 -16.60 -5.64
N GLU A 168 -10.67 -17.12 -6.26
CA GLU A 168 -11.96 -16.44 -6.38
C GLU A 168 -12.63 -16.24 -5.02
N GLN A 169 -12.59 -17.27 -4.16
CA GLN A 169 -13.12 -17.16 -2.79
C GLN A 169 -12.33 -16.13 -1.98
N LEU A 170 -10.99 -16.18 -2.06
CA LEU A 170 -10.13 -15.22 -1.37
C LEU A 170 -10.40 -13.79 -1.83
N LYS A 171 -10.52 -13.57 -3.15
CA LYS A 171 -10.84 -12.26 -3.74
C LYS A 171 -12.17 -11.74 -3.22
N GLN A 172 -13.22 -12.55 -3.30
CA GLN A 172 -14.56 -12.15 -2.85
C GLN A 172 -14.55 -11.79 -1.36
N ASP A 173 -14.00 -12.65 -0.52
CA ASP A 173 -13.95 -12.44 0.92
C ASP A 173 -13.10 -11.21 1.30
N ALA A 174 -12.00 -10.95 0.59
CA ALA A 174 -11.17 -9.79 0.84
C ALA A 174 -11.87 -8.46 0.51
N TRP A 175 -12.61 -8.41 -0.60
CA TRP A 175 -13.41 -7.23 -0.96
C TRP A 175 -14.59 -7.03 -0.01
N GLU A 176 -15.32 -8.10 0.33
CA GLU A 176 -16.43 -8.04 1.29
C GLU A 176 -15.94 -7.57 2.68
N ASN A 177 -14.85 -8.16 3.18
CA ASN A 177 -14.30 -7.78 4.48
C ASN A 177 -13.77 -6.34 4.45
N MET A 178 -13.05 -5.93 3.40
CA MET A 178 -12.54 -4.57 3.30
C MET A 178 -13.66 -3.52 3.28
N LYS A 179 -14.72 -3.73 2.49
CA LYS A 179 -15.88 -2.82 2.45
C LYS A 179 -16.57 -2.71 3.81
N GLN A 180 -16.59 -3.80 4.58
CA GLN A 180 -17.20 -3.82 5.92
C GLN A 180 -16.31 -3.19 7.00
N SER A 181 -15.01 -3.53 7.02
CA SER A 181 -14.10 -3.11 8.09
C SER A 181 -13.55 -1.71 7.86
N ASN A 182 -13.26 -1.38 6.60
CA ASN A 182 -12.62 -0.14 6.16
C ASN A 182 -13.41 0.45 4.99
N PRO A 183 -14.68 0.87 5.20
CA PRO A 183 -15.52 1.39 4.11
C PRO A 183 -14.85 2.58 3.40
N PRO A 184 -15.16 2.77 2.11
CA PRO A 184 -14.64 3.89 1.32
C PRO A 184 -15.11 5.23 1.90
N CYS A 185 -14.19 6.19 1.93
CA CYS A 185 -14.46 7.56 2.32
C CYS A 185 -14.12 8.53 1.19
N PHE A 186 -15.07 9.40 0.83
CA PHE A 186 -14.95 10.42 -0.18
C PHE A 186 -15.30 11.80 0.39
N LEU A 187 -14.35 12.72 0.37
CA LEU A 187 -14.44 14.04 1.00
C LEU A 187 -13.78 15.10 0.12
N ASP A 188 -14.19 16.36 0.20
CA ASP A 188 -13.37 17.43 -0.35
C ASP A 188 -12.11 17.66 0.51
N LEU A 189 -11.09 18.29 -0.09
CA LEU A 189 -9.81 18.50 0.57
C LEU A 189 -9.93 19.38 1.84
N GLN A 190 -10.84 20.35 1.89
CA GLN A 190 -10.96 21.23 3.06
C GLN A 190 -11.49 20.45 4.26
N ASP A 191 -12.48 19.60 4.05
CA ASP A 191 -13.03 18.72 5.08
C ASP A 191 -12.00 17.69 5.55
N MET A 192 -11.20 17.14 4.63
CA MET A 192 -10.11 16.22 4.98
C MET A 192 -9.05 16.90 5.86
N LEU A 193 -8.61 18.11 5.48
CA LEU A 193 -7.65 18.88 6.26
C LEU A 193 -8.22 19.29 7.63
N ALA A 194 -9.48 19.72 7.70
CA ALA A 194 -10.13 20.06 8.98
C ALA A 194 -10.08 18.87 9.95
N LYS A 195 -10.35 17.64 9.48
CA LYS A 195 -10.29 16.43 10.29
C LYS A 195 -8.89 16.12 10.82
N MET A 196 -7.84 16.42 10.04
CA MET A 196 -6.45 16.29 10.52
C MET A 196 -6.10 17.30 11.63
N TYR A 197 -6.67 18.51 11.59
CA TYR A 197 -6.35 19.56 12.57
C TYR A 197 -7.09 19.44 13.90
N PHE A 198 -8.29 18.84 13.92
CA PHE A 198 -9.14 18.82 15.11
C PHE A 198 -9.05 17.53 15.95
N ASP A 199 -8.23 16.56 15.56
CA ASP A 199 -7.84 15.39 16.38
C ASP A 199 -9.03 14.66 17.04
N GLU A 200 -10.20 14.67 16.40
CA GLU A 200 -11.30 13.77 16.77
C GLU A 200 -10.97 12.39 16.21
N PRO A 201 -10.65 11.39 17.07
CA PRO A 201 -10.26 10.08 16.61
C PRO A 201 -11.42 9.43 15.84
N GLY A 202 -11.26 9.26 14.54
CA GLY A 202 -11.93 8.19 13.82
C GLY A 202 -13.34 8.42 13.29
N ASP A 203 -13.86 9.65 13.19
CA ASP A 203 -15.14 9.88 12.49
C ASP A 203 -14.96 10.41 11.06
N VAL A 204 -14.14 9.67 10.28
CA VAL A 204 -14.22 9.72 8.82
C VAL A 204 -15.57 9.15 8.31
N LYS A 205 -16.45 8.65 9.20
CA LYS A 205 -17.82 8.21 8.86
C LYS A 205 -18.63 9.28 8.14
N ALA A 206 -18.41 10.57 8.43
CA ALA A 206 -19.03 11.66 7.68
C ALA A 206 -18.59 11.72 6.19
N GLY A 207 -17.49 11.06 5.84
CA GLY A 207 -17.05 10.86 4.45
C GLY A 207 -17.41 9.50 3.88
N SER A 208 -18.07 8.62 4.63
CA SER A 208 -18.62 7.37 4.09
C SER A 208 -19.43 7.66 2.83
N LEU A 209 -19.44 6.74 1.86
CA LEU A 209 -20.29 6.92 0.69
C LEU A 209 -21.78 7.03 1.03
N GLU A 210 -22.18 6.60 2.23
CA GLU A 210 -23.54 6.82 2.77
C GLU A 210 -23.89 8.31 2.97
N HIS A 211 -22.88 9.17 3.09
CA HIS A 211 -22.98 10.62 3.30
C HIS A 211 -22.53 11.42 2.06
N LEU A 212 -22.53 10.82 0.87
CA LEU A 212 -22.18 11.52 -0.38
C LEU A 212 -23.01 12.79 -0.59
N GLU A 213 -24.22 12.88 -0.05
CA GLU A 213 -25.07 14.07 -0.12
C GLU A 213 -24.40 15.32 0.48
N ASP A 214 -23.61 15.16 1.55
CA ASP A 214 -22.95 16.25 2.28
C ASP A 214 -21.72 16.81 1.55
N VAL A 215 -21.16 16.06 0.60
CA VAL A 215 -20.01 16.49 -0.21
C VAL A 215 -20.42 17.64 -1.14
N ASP A 216 -19.69 18.76 -1.09
CA ASP A 216 -19.90 19.89 -2.01
C ASP A 216 -19.50 19.49 -3.45
N PRO A 217 -20.44 19.39 -4.40
CA PRO A 217 -20.14 19.01 -5.78
C PRO A 217 -19.38 20.09 -6.58
N ASN A 218 -19.15 21.27 -6.00
CA ASN A 218 -18.42 22.38 -6.60
C ASN A 218 -17.01 22.56 -6.04
N ALA A 219 -16.58 21.72 -5.09
CA ALA A 219 -15.21 21.74 -4.62
C ALA A 219 -14.23 21.40 -5.77
N MET A 220 -13.03 21.97 -5.71
CA MET A 220 -12.03 21.79 -6.78
C MET A 220 -11.35 20.43 -6.74
N MET A 221 -11.26 19.82 -5.55
CA MET A 221 -10.46 18.62 -5.31
C MET A 221 -11.08 17.79 -4.20
N TYR A 222 -11.08 16.48 -4.42
CA TYR A 222 -11.58 15.49 -3.49
C TYR A 222 -10.54 14.43 -3.18
N VAL A 223 -10.69 13.76 -2.05
CA VAL A 223 -9.86 12.66 -1.61
C VAL A 223 -10.74 11.42 -1.46
N LEU A 224 -10.34 10.34 -2.14
CA LEU A 224 -10.87 9.00 -1.96
C LEU A 224 -9.88 8.18 -1.13
N THR A 225 -10.31 7.72 0.03
CA THR A 225 -9.54 6.88 0.94
C THR A 225 -10.48 5.86 1.61
N ASN A 226 -10.11 5.32 2.76
CA ASN A 226 -10.98 4.50 3.60
C ASN A 226 -11.07 5.05 5.02
N SER A 227 -11.97 4.50 5.83
CA SER A 227 -12.22 4.98 7.19
C SER A 227 -11.00 4.98 8.11
N ASN A 228 -10.00 4.14 7.81
CA ASN A 228 -8.75 4.04 8.57
C ASN A 228 -7.58 4.77 7.89
N GLN A 229 -7.81 5.38 6.72
CA GLN A 229 -6.82 6.09 5.91
C GLN A 229 -5.59 5.22 5.56
N VAL A 230 -5.79 3.90 5.41
CA VAL A 230 -4.70 2.95 5.14
C VAL A 230 -5.06 2.00 4.01
N ASN A 231 -4.27 1.96 2.94
CA ASN A 231 -4.55 1.18 1.72
C ASN A 231 -5.87 1.55 1.00
N GLY A 232 -6.37 2.79 1.18
CA GLY A 232 -7.65 3.23 0.63
C GLY A 232 -7.63 3.51 -0.87
N ALA A 233 -6.47 3.70 -1.50
CA ALA A 233 -6.37 3.98 -2.94
C ALA A 233 -6.94 2.85 -3.81
N VAL A 234 -7.04 1.63 -3.26
CA VAL A 234 -7.63 0.48 -3.95
C VAL A 234 -9.07 0.74 -4.40
N TYR A 235 -9.80 1.63 -3.72
CA TYR A 235 -11.17 1.97 -4.10
C TYR A 235 -11.28 2.70 -5.44
N MET A 236 -10.19 3.26 -5.98
CA MET A 236 -10.20 3.75 -7.37
C MET A 236 -10.41 2.63 -8.39
N CYS A 237 -10.11 1.37 -8.01
CA CYS A 237 -10.35 0.18 -8.81
C CYS A 237 -11.72 -0.45 -8.54
N ASP A 238 -12.55 0.11 -7.66
CA ASP A 238 -13.92 -0.37 -7.41
C ASP A 238 -14.92 0.43 -8.25
N GLU A 239 -15.45 -0.22 -9.29
CA GLU A 239 -16.37 0.39 -10.26
C GLU A 239 -17.65 0.92 -9.60
N GLU A 240 -18.15 0.25 -8.56
CA GLU A 240 -19.36 0.67 -7.85
C GLU A 240 -19.10 1.98 -7.10
N VAL A 241 -17.99 2.05 -6.37
CA VAL A 241 -17.56 3.25 -5.64
C VAL A 241 -17.33 4.41 -6.60
N MET A 242 -16.58 4.17 -7.67
CA MET A 242 -16.25 5.21 -8.64
C MET A 242 -17.47 5.71 -9.41
N SER A 243 -18.43 4.82 -9.72
CA SER A 243 -19.69 5.19 -10.36
C SER A 243 -20.52 6.11 -9.46
N LEU A 244 -20.66 5.78 -8.17
CA LEU A 244 -21.38 6.62 -7.20
C LEU A 244 -20.76 8.03 -7.11
N ILE A 245 -19.43 8.10 -7.09
CA ILE A 245 -18.71 9.39 -7.06
C ILE A 245 -18.94 10.17 -8.36
N ALA A 246 -18.81 9.53 -9.52
CA ALA A 246 -19.01 10.17 -10.82
C ALA A 246 -20.45 10.67 -11.00
N GLU A 247 -21.44 9.92 -10.52
CA GLU A 247 -22.84 10.33 -10.47
C GLU A 247 -23.07 11.54 -9.56
N LYS A 248 -22.52 11.51 -8.35
CA LYS A 248 -22.59 12.63 -7.39
C LYS A 248 -22.00 13.92 -7.97
N LEU A 249 -20.86 13.83 -8.65
CA LEU A 249 -20.18 14.98 -9.24
C LEU A 249 -20.72 15.40 -10.61
N GLY A 250 -21.51 14.53 -11.23
CA GLY A 250 -22.11 14.73 -12.54
C GLY A 250 -21.09 14.82 -13.67
N SER A 251 -19.96 14.12 -13.57
CA SER A 251 -18.79 14.31 -14.44
C SER A 251 -18.01 13.01 -14.60
N ASP A 252 -17.30 12.88 -15.72
CA ASP A 252 -16.12 12.01 -15.79
C ASP A 252 -15.06 12.51 -14.80
N LEU A 253 -14.20 11.61 -14.34
CA LEU A 253 -13.27 11.90 -13.26
C LEU A 253 -11.83 11.73 -13.71
N ILE A 254 -10.98 12.68 -13.33
CA ILE A 254 -9.53 12.49 -13.32
C ILE A 254 -9.13 11.96 -11.94
N VAL A 255 -8.38 10.86 -11.97
CA VAL A 255 -8.04 10.05 -10.81
C VAL A 255 -6.52 10.04 -10.66
N ILE A 256 -6.03 10.67 -9.61
CA ILE A 256 -4.62 10.88 -9.35
C ILE A 256 -4.21 9.98 -8.17
N PRO A 257 -3.42 8.92 -8.39
CA PRO A 257 -2.95 8.08 -7.30
C PRO A 257 -1.94 8.85 -6.44
N SER A 258 -2.37 9.35 -5.28
CA SER A 258 -1.50 10.11 -4.37
C SER A 258 -0.51 9.17 -3.69
N SER A 259 -1.00 8.03 -3.20
CA SER A 259 -0.19 6.94 -2.61
C SER A 259 -0.98 5.63 -2.65
N ILE A 260 -0.46 4.56 -2.06
CA ILE A 260 -1.24 3.33 -1.80
C ILE A 260 -2.41 3.60 -0.82
N HIS A 261 -2.36 4.68 -0.03
CA HIS A 261 -3.33 4.96 1.02
C HIS A 261 -4.55 5.76 0.54
N GLU A 262 -4.39 6.57 -0.51
CA GLU A 262 -5.44 7.48 -0.98
C GLU A 262 -5.23 7.93 -2.43
N THR A 263 -6.32 8.39 -3.02
CA THR A 263 -6.38 8.89 -4.40
C THR A 263 -7.04 10.26 -4.41
N ILE A 264 -6.49 11.19 -5.17
CA ILE A 264 -7.09 12.50 -5.41
C ILE A 264 -8.02 12.39 -6.61
N ILE A 265 -9.23 12.93 -6.49
CA ILE A 265 -10.25 12.93 -7.54
C ILE A 265 -10.54 14.37 -7.95
N LEU A 266 -10.54 14.61 -9.25
CA LEU A 266 -10.93 15.88 -9.87
C LEU A 266 -12.06 15.62 -10.87
N LYS A 267 -12.95 16.60 -11.04
CA LYS A 267 -13.89 16.60 -12.17
C LYS A 267 -13.12 16.86 -13.45
N GLU A 268 -13.32 16.04 -14.47
CA GLU A 268 -12.74 16.28 -15.78
C GLU A 268 -13.29 17.58 -16.38
N THR A 269 -12.40 18.41 -16.94
CA THR A 269 -12.76 19.64 -17.64
C THR A 269 -11.96 19.76 -18.92
N GLU A 270 -12.47 20.48 -19.92
CA GLU A 270 -11.85 20.61 -21.25
C GLU A 270 -10.42 21.19 -21.22
N ASN A 271 -10.07 21.94 -20.16
CA ASN A 271 -8.76 22.61 -20.06
C ASN A 271 -7.69 21.78 -19.33
N MET A 272 -7.98 20.53 -18.97
CA MET A 272 -7.03 19.68 -18.26
C MET A 272 -6.05 19.01 -19.24
N SER A 273 -4.76 19.28 -19.07
CA SER A 273 -3.71 18.53 -19.77
C SER A 273 -3.30 17.31 -18.96
N VAL A 274 -3.58 16.11 -19.49
CA VAL A 274 -3.10 14.83 -18.93
C VAL A 274 -1.58 14.83 -18.80
N LYS A 275 -0.87 15.43 -19.75
CA LYS A 275 0.59 15.54 -19.73
C LYS A 275 1.10 16.38 -18.56
N GLU A 276 0.49 17.54 -18.31
CA GLU A 276 0.86 18.39 -17.17
C GLU A 276 0.55 17.71 -15.84
N LEU A 277 -0.58 17.01 -15.75
CA LEU A 277 -0.95 16.24 -14.57
C LEU A 277 0.05 15.10 -14.31
N ASN A 278 0.43 14.33 -15.32
CA ASN A 278 1.46 13.28 -15.19
C ASN A 278 2.80 13.87 -14.72
N ALA A 279 3.22 15.01 -15.28
CA ALA A 279 4.44 15.69 -14.86
C ALA A 279 4.38 16.16 -13.40
N MET A 280 3.21 16.64 -12.95
CA MET A 280 2.99 16.99 -11.54
C MET A 280 3.10 15.76 -10.63
N VAL A 281 2.45 14.66 -10.98
CA VAL A 281 2.52 13.41 -10.20
C VAL A 281 3.95 12.89 -10.12
N GLU A 282 4.67 12.88 -11.24
CA GLU A 282 6.07 12.46 -11.28
C GLU A 282 6.95 13.31 -10.36
N ALA A 283 6.79 14.64 -10.38
CA ALA A 283 7.56 15.55 -9.54
C ALA A 283 7.26 15.33 -8.04
N VAL A 284 5.98 15.24 -7.66
CA VAL A 284 5.57 14.99 -6.27
C VAL A 284 6.06 13.63 -5.80
N ASN A 285 5.93 12.60 -6.64
CA ASN A 285 6.44 11.27 -6.32
C ASN A 285 7.95 11.31 -6.06
N ALA A 286 8.72 11.98 -6.90
CA ALA A 286 10.17 12.06 -6.77
C ALA A 286 10.63 12.78 -5.48
N GLU A 287 9.91 13.82 -5.05
CA GLU A 287 10.33 14.69 -3.95
C GLU A 287 9.72 14.35 -2.59
N ALA A 288 8.48 13.87 -2.55
CA ALA A 288 7.67 13.87 -1.32
C ALA A 288 7.03 12.52 -0.96
N VAL A 289 6.91 11.57 -1.88
CA VAL A 289 6.23 10.28 -1.61
C VAL A 289 7.25 9.18 -1.36
N ASP A 290 7.05 8.37 -0.32
CA ASP A 290 7.91 7.19 -0.06
C ASP A 290 7.90 6.27 -1.29
N PRO A 291 9.06 5.85 -1.82
CA PRO A 291 9.14 4.89 -2.91
C PRO A 291 8.26 3.63 -2.76
N GLN A 292 8.03 3.14 -1.53
CA GLN A 292 7.16 1.99 -1.22
C GLN A 292 5.67 2.31 -1.25
N GLU A 293 5.27 3.58 -1.33
CA GLU A 293 3.88 4.02 -1.32
C GLU A 293 3.40 4.51 -2.70
N ARG A 294 4.27 4.53 -3.71
CA ARG A 294 3.94 5.01 -5.05
C ARG A 294 3.16 3.95 -5.85
N LEU A 295 2.19 4.39 -6.64
CA LEU A 295 1.44 3.55 -7.58
C LEU A 295 1.79 3.78 -9.05
N GLY A 296 2.57 4.83 -9.35
CA GLY A 296 3.00 5.19 -10.69
C GLY A 296 3.00 6.70 -10.90
N ASN A 297 3.48 7.13 -12.08
CA ASN A 297 3.57 8.55 -12.46
C ASN A 297 2.44 8.99 -13.41
N PHE A 298 1.38 8.19 -13.50
CA PHE A 298 0.30 8.42 -14.44
C PHE A 298 -1.02 8.64 -13.72
N VAL A 299 -1.83 9.56 -14.25
CA VAL A 299 -3.21 9.73 -13.86
C VAL A 299 -4.11 8.79 -14.66
N TYR A 300 -5.28 8.50 -14.10
CA TYR A 300 -6.32 7.70 -14.73
C TYR A 300 -7.54 8.57 -15.01
N ARG A 301 -8.40 8.11 -15.91
CA ARG A 301 -9.71 8.69 -16.17
C ARG A 301 -10.76 7.63 -15.83
N PHE A 302 -11.75 7.99 -15.03
CA PHE A 302 -12.95 7.18 -14.86
C PHE A 302 -14.03 7.72 -15.78
N ASP A 303 -14.41 6.90 -16.77
CA ASP A 303 -15.48 7.21 -17.71
C ASP A 303 -16.82 6.87 -17.06
N ARG A 304 -17.66 7.89 -16.84
CA ARG A 304 -18.93 7.75 -16.14
C ARG A 304 -19.93 6.92 -16.94
N GLU A 305 -19.96 7.07 -18.26
CA GLU A 305 -20.92 6.36 -19.11
C GLU A 305 -20.52 4.89 -19.25
N ALA A 306 -19.23 4.62 -19.46
CA ALA A 306 -18.71 3.26 -19.59
C ALA A 306 -18.45 2.57 -18.23
N GLN A 307 -18.58 3.30 -17.11
CA GLN A 307 -18.37 2.86 -15.73
C GLN A 307 -17.04 2.13 -15.52
N ARG A 308 -15.95 2.66 -16.09
CA ARG A 308 -14.64 2.01 -16.05
C ARG A 308 -13.49 2.99 -15.87
N LEU A 309 -12.48 2.54 -15.15
CA LEU A 309 -11.20 3.23 -14.99
C LEU A 309 -10.29 2.85 -16.15
N GLU A 310 -9.68 3.85 -16.79
CA GLU A 310 -8.67 3.66 -17.82
C GLU A 310 -7.47 4.57 -17.55
N LYS A 311 -6.28 4.14 -17.96
CA LYS A 311 -5.12 5.04 -17.93
C LYS A 311 -5.39 6.26 -18.80
N ALA A 312 -5.19 7.46 -18.26
CA ALA A 312 -5.51 8.67 -19.00
C ALA A 312 -4.56 8.82 -20.19
N VAL A 313 -5.14 9.04 -21.37
CA VAL A 313 -4.42 9.33 -22.61
C VAL A 313 -4.75 10.74 -23.05
N GLU A 314 -3.75 11.45 -23.57
CA GLU A 314 -3.98 12.74 -24.20
C GLU A 314 -4.78 12.47 -25.48
N GLN A 315 -6.00 13.00 -25.58
CA GLN A 315 -6.74 12.97 -26.83
C GLN A 315 -5.91 13.81 -27.82
N ALA A 316 -5.48 13.18 -28.92
CA ALA A 316 -4.83 13.94 -29.98
C ALA A 316 -5.82 15.00 -30.45
N GLU A 317 -5.45 16.27 -30.37
CA GLU A 317 -6.17 17.32 -31.09
C GLU A 317 -6.22 16.88 -32.55
N GLU A 318 -7.38 16.46 -33.03
CA GLU A 318 -7.65 16.49 -34.46
C GLU A 318 -7.57 17.96 -34.86
N LEU A 319 -6.37 18.40 -35.24
CA LEU A 319 -6.18 19.60 -36.02
C LEU A 319 -6.93 19.36 -37.33
N ASP A 320 -8.21 19.74 -37.33
CA ASP A 320 -9.03 19.90 -38.53
C ASP A 320 -8.31 20.94 -39.42
N PHE A 321 -7.39 20.45 -40.24
CA PHE A 321 -6.93 21.21 -41.38
C PHE A 321 -8.12 21.30 -42.33
N GLU A 322 -8.81 22.45 -42.31
CA GLU A 322 -9.79 22.77 -43.34
C GLU A 322 -9.16 22.51 -44.72
N PRO A 323 -9.77 21.64 -45.55
CA PRO A 323 -9.26 21.35 -46.89
C PRO A 323 -9.47 22.58 -47.77
N GLY A 324 -8.51 23.50 -47.75
CA GLY A 324 -8.63 24.75 -48.49
C GLY A 324 -7.50 25.78 -48.31
N MET A 325 -6.69 25.71 -47.26
CA MET A 325 -5.56 26.64 -47.13
C MET A 325 -4.37 26.19 -47.97
N SER A 326 -4.37 26.63 -49.24
CA SER A 326 -3.16 26.71 -50.05
C SER A 326 -2.15 27.63 -49.36
N PRO A 327 -0.88 27.23 -49.19
CA PRO A 327 0.16 28.16 -48.77
C PRO A 327 0.38 29.18 -49.90
N VAL A 328 -0.15 30.38 -49.74
CA VAL A 328 0.25 31.54 -50.55
C VAL A 328 1.42 32.21 -49.84
N PHE A 329 2.56 32.13 -50.49
CA PHE A 329 3.86 32.68 -50.13
C PHE A 329 3.85 34.19 -49.86
N ALA A 330 4.76 34.63 -48.99
CA ALA A 330 5.77 35.65 -49.33
C ALA A 330 7.07 35.35 -48.58
#